data_AF-A0A932Z3E1-F1
#
_entry.id   AF-A0A932Z3E1-F1
#
_cell.length_a   1.000
_cell.length_b   1.000
_cell.length_c   1.000
_cell.angle_alpha   90.00
_cell.angle_beta   90.00
_cell.angle_gamma   90.00
#
_symmetry.space_group_name_H-M   'P 1'
#
loop_
_entity.id
_entity.type
_entity.pdbx_description
1 polymer ?
#
loop_
_entity_poly.entity_id
_entity_poly.type
_entity_poly.pdbx_seq_one_letter_code
_entity_poly.pdbx_strand_id
1 'polypeptide(L)'
;MSRKMTVVFHDEELYTDLKVEAARRHMTASEIVAEAVQQWLDEKEDEELLPVVKARLAEYEEKGGRPWSEVKREIEEELANREKLSIAAEKKD
;
A
#
# COMPACT_ATOMS: atom_id res chain seq x y z
N MET A 1 8.91 4.18 21.79
CA MET A 1 8.58 3.34 22.96
C MET A 1 8.10 2.00 22.45
N SER A 2 8.77 0.88 22.78
CA SER A 2 8.32 -0.46 22.36
C SER A 2 7.37 -1.07 23.38
N ARG A 3 6.27 -1.66 22.92
CA ARG A 3 5.33 -2.45 23.75
C ARG A 3 5.74 -3.93 23.66
N LYS A 4 5.62 -4.67 24.75
CA LYS A 4 5.97 -6.10 24.82
C LYS A 4 4.71 -6.95 24.86
N MET A 5 4.74 -8.08 24.15
CA MET A 5 3.70 -9.10 24.15
C MET A 5 4.38 -10.46 24.35
N THR A 6 3.76 -11.36 25.12
CA THR A 6 4.22 -12.73 25.30
C THR A 6 3.32 -13.65 24.48
N VAL A 7 3.93 -14.48 23.63
CA VAL A 7 3.24 -15.48 22.81
C VAL A 7 3.69 -16.86 23.27
N VAL A 8 2.74 -17.77 23.44
CA VAL A 8 2.99 -19.16 23.79
C VAL A 8 2.73 -20.02 22.55
N PHE A 9 3.74 -20.76 22.12
CA PHE A 9 3.58 -21.77 21.06
C PHE A 9 3.14 -23.07 21.72
N HIS A 10 1.92 -23.51 21.42
CA HIS A 10 1.39 -24.79 21.90
C HIS A 10 1.88 -25.99 21.08
N ASP A 11 2.40 -25.71 19.89
CA ASP A 11 3.05 -26.68 19.00
C ASP A 11 4.57 -26.54 19.15
N GLU A 12 5.21 -27.61 19.66
CA GLU A 12 6.64 -27.66 19.90
C GLU A 12 7.46 -27.75 18.60
N GLU A 13 6.89 -28.38 17.56
CA GLU A 13 7.52 -28.48 16.24
C GLU A 13 7.59 -27.09 15.61
N LEU A 14 6.48 -26.34 15.64
CA LEU A 14 6.44 -24.96 15.15
C LEU A 14 7.44 -24.04 15.88
N TYR A 15 7.57 -24.18 17.20
CA TYR A 15 8.57 -23.44 17.96
C TYR A 15 9.99 -23.78 17.49
N THR A 16 10.27 -25.06 17.28
CA THR A 16 11.58 -25.54 16.83
C THR A 16 11.92 -25.01 15.43
N ASP A 17 10.98 -25.12 14.50
CA ASP A 17 11.14 -24.64 13.12
C ASP A 17 11.39 -23.13 13.07
N LEU A 18 10.64 -22.35 13.86
CA LEU A 18 10.86 -20.91 13.99
C LEU A 18 12.28 -20.60 14.49
N LYS A 19 12.79 -21.37 15.45
CA LYS A 19 14.15 -21.18 16.00
C LYS A 19 15.23 -21.53 14.99
N VAL A 20 15.02 -22.60 14.20
CA VAL A 20 15.92 -22.98 13.10
C VAL A 20 15.95 -21.88 12.05
N GLU A 21 14.80 -21.37 11.64
CA GLU A 21 14.72 -20.35 10.59
C GLU A 21 15.29 -19.01 11.07
N ALA A 22 15.08 -18.63 12.33
CA ALA A 22 15.72 -17.48 12.95
C ALA A 22 17.26 -17.57 12.87
N ALA A 23 17.82 -18.74 13.20
CA ALA A 23 19.27 -18.97 13.08
C ALA A 23 19.74 -18.90 11.62
N ARG A 24 18.98 -19.50 10.69
CA ARG A 24 19.31 -19.53 9.26
C ARG A 24 19.32 -18.13 8.62
N ARG A 25 18.39 -17.26 9.04
CA ARG A 25 18.27 -15.88 8.53
C ARG A 25 19.11 -14.86 9.29
N HIS A 26 19.81 -15.28 10.35
CA HIS A 26 20.51 -14.37 11.27
C HIS A 26 19.58 -13.31 11.87
N MET A 27 18.35 -13.70 12.21
CA MET A 27 17.32 -12.84 12.79
C MET A 27 16.85 -13.40 14.13
N THR A 28 16.17 -12.57 14.92
CA THR A 28 15.49 -13.02 16.13
C THR A 28 14.14 -13.65 15.78
N ALA A 29 13.70 -14.64 16.57
CA ALA A 29 12.36 -15.20 16.43
C ALA A 29 11.26 -14.14 16.58
N SER A 30 11.49 -13.10 17.40
CA SER A 30 10.58 -11.97 17.54
C SER A 30 10.44 -11.13 16.28
N GLU A 31 11.50 -10.95 15.51
CA GLU A 31 11.45 -10.23 14.23
C GLU A 31 10.65 -11.02 13.19
N ILE A 32 10.90 -12.33 13.08
CA ILE A 32 10.13 -13.20 12.18
C ILE A 32 8.64 -13.19 12.54
N VAL A 33 8.31 -13.30 13.83
CA VAL A 33 6.90 -13.23 14.28
C VAL A 33 6.30 -11.85 14.00
N ALA A 34 7.04 -10.77 14.20
CA ALA A 34 6.55 -9.42 13.89
C ALA A 34 6.26 -9.24 12.40
N GLU A 35 7.15 -9.72 11.53
CA GLU A 35 6.95 -9.69 10.07
C GLU A 35 5.74 -10.54 9.65
N ALA A 36 5.61 -11.76 10.19
CA ALA A 36 4.48 -12.64 9.89
C ALA A 36 3.14 -12.04 10.35
N VAL A 37 3.10 -11.41 11.53
CA VAL A 37 1.90 -10.74 12.03
C VAL A 37 1.58 -9.49 11.19
N GLN A 38 2.58 -8.72 10.79
CA GLN A 38 2.37 -7.56 9.91
C GLN A 38 1.77 -8.01 8.58
N GLN A 39 2.37 -9.00 7.93
CA GLN A 39 1.87 -9.54 6.66
C GLN A 39 0.44 -10.07 6.81
N TRP A 40 0.15 -10.81 7.87
CA TRP A 40 -1.21 -11.32 8.12
C TRP A 40 -2.24 -10.20 8.32
N LEU A 41 -1.87 -9.11 8.98
CA LEU A 41 -2.75 -7.94 9.15
C LEU A 41 -2.96 -7.21 7.82
N ASP A 42 -1.90 -7.01 7.03
CA ASP A 42 -1.98 -6.37 5.71
C ASP A 42 -2.89 -7.19 4.76
N GLU A 43 -2.75 -8.52 4.76
CA GLU A 43 -3.63 -9.42 4.00
C GLU A 43 -5.09 -9.31 4.43
N LYS A 44 -5.36 -9.13 5.74
CA LYS A 44 -6.71 -8.93 6.25
C LYS A 44 -7.28 -7.58 5.86
N GLU A 45 -6.48 -6.52 5.88
CA GLU A 45 -6.87 -5.21 5.38
C GLU A 45 -7.21 -5.28 3.88
N ASP A 46 -6.38 -5.95 3.08
CA ASP A 46 -6.63 -6.16 1.65
C ASP A 46 -7.93 -6.95 1.41
N GLU A 47 -8.18 -8.02 2.16
CA GLU A 47 -9.44 -8.78 2.09
C GLU A 47 -10.67 -7.90 2.34
N GLU A 48 -10.58 -6.94 3.27
CA GLU A 48 -11.65 -5.98 3.58
C GLU A 48 -11.79 -4.87 2.52
N LEU A 49 -10.66 -4.40 1.96
CA LEU A 49 -10.64 -3.32 0.96
C LEU A 49 -11.04 -3.79 -0.44
N LEU A 50 -10.68 -5.02 -0.82
CA LEU A 50 -10.92 -5.55 -2.17
C LEU A 50 -12.40 -5.47 -2.60
N PRO A 51 -13.40 -5.83 -1.78
CA PRO A 51 -14.82 -5.62 -2.10
C PRO A 51 -15.18 -4.16 -2.37
N VAL A 52 -14.64 -3.24 -1.56
CA VAL A 52 -14.89 -1.79 -1.70
C VAL A 52 -14.31 -1.29 -3.01
N VAL A 53 -13.06 -1.66 -3.33
CA VAL A 53 -12.40 -1.30 -4.58
C VAL A 53 -13.19 -1.84 -5.78
N LYS A 54 -13.63 -3.11 -5.74
CA LYS A 54 -14.45 -3.70 -6.80
C LYS A 54 -15.77 -2.96 -7.00
N ALA A 55 -16.45 -2.60 -5.92
CA ALA A 55 -17.70 -1.84 -5.99
C ALA A 55 -17.48 -0.45 -6.62
N ARG A 56 -16.39 0.23 -6.27
CA ARG A 56 -16.04 1.53 -6.86
C ARG A 56 -15.63 1.44 -8.32
N LEU A 57 -14.92 0.39 -8.70
CA LEU A 57 -14.56 0.15 -10.09
C LEU A 57 -15.81 -0.10 -10.95
N ALA A 58 -16.74 -0.92 -10.47
CA ALA A 58 -18.01 -1.15 -11.14
C ALA A 58 -18.85 0.13 -11.29
N GLU A 59 -18.95 0.94 -10.23
CA GLU A 59 -19.63 2.24 -10.26
C GLU A 59 -18.99 3.19 -11.29
N TYR A 60 -17.66 3.21 -11.34
CA TYR A 60 -16.90 4.04 -12.27
C TYR A 60 -17.11 3.60 -13.72
N GLU A 61 -17.09 2.30 -14.00
CA GLU A 61 -17.38 1.75 -15.34
C GLU A 61 -18.82 2.04 -15.78
N GLU A 62 -19.80 1.85 -14.89
CA GLU A 62 -21.21 2.17 -15.14
C GLU A 62 -21.40 3.64 -15.53
N LYS A 63 -20.67 4.54 -14.88
CA LYS A 63 -20.73 5.99 -15.12
C LYS A 63 -19.89 6.47 -16.30
N GLY A 64 -19.33 5.56 -17.11
CA GLY A 64 -18.53 5.92 -18.29
C GLY A 64 -17.10 6.37 -17.93
N GLY A 65 -16.50 5.72 -16.93
CA GLY A 65 -15.17 6.01 -16.44
C GLY A 65 -14.10 6.12 -17.52
N ARG A 66 -13.18 7.08 -17.34
CA ARG A 66 -12.13 7.43 -18.31
C ARG A 66 -10.73 7.06 -17.83
N PRO A 67 -9.90 6.35 -18.63
CA PRO A 67 -8.57 5.91 -18.21
C PRO A 67 -7.73 7.03 -17.60
N TRP A 68 -7.02 6.73 -16.51
CA TRP A 68 -6.19 7.73 -15.82
C TRP A 68 -5.18 8.41 -16.77
N SER A 69 -4.66 7.69 -17.76
CA SER A 69 -3.74 8.27 -18.76
C SER A 69 -4.34 9.41 -19.57
N GLU A 70 -5.64 9.36 -19.88
CA GLU A 70 -6.31 10.44 -20.60
C GLU A 70 -6.47 11.66 -19.70
N VAL A 71 -6.99 11.44 -18.50
CA VAL A 71 -7.20 12.50 -17.50
C VAL A 71 -5.87 13.16 -17.12
N LYS A 72 -4.82 12.36 -16.91
CA LYS A 72 -3.48 12.84 -16.59
C LYS A 72 -2.94 13.75 -17.70
N ARG A 73 -3.08 13.35 -18.97
CA ARG A 73 -2.63 14.17 -20.11
C ARG A 73 -3.35 15.52 -20.14
N GLU A 74 -4.67 15.53 -19.95
CA GLU A 74 -5.46 16.76 -19.91
C GLU A 74 -5.02 17.69 -18.77
N ILE A 75 -4.75 17.13 -17.59
CA ILE A 75 -4.22 17.89 -16.45
C ILE A 75 -2.85 18.50 -16.78
N GLU A 76 -1.94 17.71 -17.36
CA GLU A 76 -0.59 18.18 -17.73
C GLU A 76 -0.66 19.30 -18.79
N GLU A 77 -1.54 19.17 -19.78
CA GLU A 77 -1.79 20.17 -20.81
C GLU A 77 -2.37 21.47 -20.23
N GLU A 78 -3.33 21.37 -19.31
CA GLU A 78 -3.88 22.54 -18.61
C GLU A 78 -2.82 23.27 -17.78
N LEU A 79 -2.00 22.53 -17.03
CA LEU A 79 -0.92 23.12 -16.21
C LEU A 79 0.09 23.86 -17.09
N ALA A 80 0.51 23.26 -18.20
CA ALA A 80 1.41 23.89 -19.15
C ALA A 80 0.81 25.16 -19.79
N ASN A 81 -0.51 25.17 -20.03
CA ASN A 81 -1.19 26.35 -20.56
C ASN A 81 -1.29 27.48 -19.52
N ARG A 82 -1.54 27.16 -18.25
CA ARG A 82 -1.55 28.16 -17.16
C ARG A 82 -0.18 28.81 -16.99
N GLU A 83 0.89 28.02 -17.04
CA GLU A 83 2.26 28.51 -16.95
C GLU A 83 2.63 29.43 -18.14
N LYS A 84 2.22 29.07 -19.36
CA LYS A 84 2.41 29.95 -20.53
C LYS A 84 1.66 31.27 -20.39
N LEU A 85 0.44 31.25 -19.84
CA LEU A 85 -0.36 32.45 -19.61
C LEU A 85 0.25 33.35 -18.51
N SER A 86 0.82 32.78 -17.44
CA SER A 86 1.50 33.57 -16.41
C SER A 86 2.78 34.23 -16.94
N ILE A 87 3.60 33.49 -17.71
CA ILE A 87 4.81 34.04 -18.35
C ILE A 87 4.46 35.15 -19.36
N ALA A 88 3.34 35.01 -20.08
CA ALA A 88 2.89 36.03 -21.02
C ALA A 88 2.34 37.30 -20.33
N ALA A 89 1.80 37.18 -19.11
CA ALA A 89 1.37 38.30 -18.29
C ALA A 89 2.58 39.07 -17.72
N GLU A 90 3.59 38.36 -17.19
CA GLU A 90 4.82 38.98 -16.64
C GLU A 90 5.67 39.70 -17.69
N LYS A 91 5.57 39.34 -18.98
CA LYS A 91 6.30 40.02 -20.07
C LYS A 91 5.59 41.27 -20.62
N LYS A 92 4.36 41.54 -20.18
CA LYS A 92 3.55 42.69 -20.65
C LYS A 92 3.55 43.88 -19.68
N ASP A 93 4.10 43.70 -18.48
CA ASP A 93 4.42 44.76 -17.51
C ASP A 93 5.88 45.22 -17.65
#